data_AF-A0A4Q2DJE8-F1
#
_entry.id   AF-A0A4Q2DJE8-F1
#
_cell.length_a   1.000
_cell.length_b   1.000
_cell.length_c   1.000
_cell.angle_alpha   90.00
_cell.angle_beta   90.00
_cell.angle_gamma   90.00
#
_symmetry.space_group_name_H-M   'P 1'
#
loop_
_entity.id
_entity.type
_entity.pdbx_description
1 polymer ?
#
loop_
_entity_poly.entity_id
_entity_poly.type
_entity_poly.pdbx_seq_one_letter_code
_entity_poly.pdbx_strand_id
1 'polypeptide(L)'
;MALFKNLSKLEKIAIWRNHETLSKFLKALKEDGASPGAPSFPALRSVELQDIDFDEERTGGADDAVRTLITAFEHREAYEPIEQVVVTRCINFSWAHWENLSNSLSEKANMHWDKEEDMRELSEHDEEEGLSDSGLDWLPPGAHYDSDDDYCY
;
A
#
# COMPACT_ATOMS: atom_id res chain seq x y z
N MET A 1 -14.82 1.86 -21.78
CA MET A 1 -13.62 2.40 -21.11
C MET A 1 -13.00 3.50 -21.97
N ALA A 2 -13.47 4.74 -21.84
CA ALA A 2 -12.91 5.88 -22.58
C ALA A 2 -12.83 7.11 -21.66
N LEU A 3 -12.37 6.90 -20.42
CA LEU A 3 -12.23 7.98 -19.42
C LEU A 3 -11.09 8.96 -19.78
N PHE A 4 -10.22 8.59 -20.72
CA PHE A 4 -9.01 9.34 -21.03
C PHE A 4 -9.03 9.80 -22.49
N LYS A 5 -9.92 10.75 -22.82
CA LYS A 5 -9.80 11.48 -24.10
C LYS A 5 -8.59 12.42 -23.99
N ASN A 6 -7.49 11.98 -24.60
CA ASN A 6 -6.26 12.74 -24.84
C ASN A 6 -5.68 13.48 -23.61
N LEU A 7 -5.04 12.73 -22.71
CA LEU A 7 -4.33 13.25 -21.54
C LEU A 7 -2.97 13.87 -21.85
N SER A 8 -2.62 14.08 -23.13
CA SER A 8 -1.34 14.69 -23.51
C SER A 8 -1.12 16.08 -22.91
N LYS A 9 -2.20 16.77 -22.54
CA LYS A 9 -2.21 18.10 -21.92
C LYS A 9 -2.44 18.07 -20.41
N LEU A 10 -2.46 16.90 -19.78
CA LEU A 10 -2.65 16.80 -18.34
C LEU A 10 -1.39 17.28 -17.63
N GLU A 11 -1.45 18.48 -17.05
CA GLU A 11 -0.30 19.09 -16.35
C GLU A 11 -0.23 18.72 -14.87
N LYS A 12 -1.40 18.46 -14.26
CA LYS A 12 -1.52 18.11 -12.85
C LYS A 12 -2.48 16.94 -12.68
N ILE A 13 -2.15 16.04 -11.76
CA ILE A 13 -3.08 15.01 -11.26
C ILE A 13 -3.14 15.07 -9.74
N ALA A 14 -4.34 14.86 -9.20
CA ALA A 14 -4.56 14.62 -7.78
C ALA A 14 -5.31 13.29 -7.62
N ILE A 15 -4.82 12.43 -6.74
CA ILE A 15 -5.41 11.11 -6.47
C ILE A 15 -5.76 11.03 -5.00
N TRP A 16 -7.05 10.82 -4.71
CA TRP A 16 -7.60 10.87 -3.36
C TRP A 16 -8.17 9.51 -2.96
N ARG A 17 -7.78 8.99 -1.78
CA ARG A 17 -8.39 7.81 -1.12
C ARG A 17 -8.44 6.50 -1.90
N ASN A 18 -7.80 6.43 -3.07
CA ASN A 18 -8.03 5.34 -4.00
C ASN A 18 -6.69 4.75 -4.44
N HIS A 19 -6.25 3.72 -3.72
CA HIS A 19 -5.01 3.01 -4.02
C HIS A 19 -5.08 2.33 -5.39
N GLU A 20 -6.22 1.74 -5.76
CA GLU A 20 -6.39 1.12 -7.09
C GLU A 20 -6.15 2.14 -8.24
N THR A 21 -6.59 3.38 -8.07
CA THR A 21 -6.39 4.48 -9.03
C THR A 21 -4.93 4.91 -9.06
N LEU A 22 -4.27 5.01 -7.90
CA LEU A 22 -2.83 5.23 -7.83
C LEU A 22 -2.08 4.15 -8.60
N SER A 23 -2.35 2.87 -8.32
CA SER A 23 -1.70 1.73 -8.96
C SER A 23 -1.89 1.73 -10.49
N LYS A 24 -3.11 2.02 -10.97
CA LYS A 24 -3.39 2.19 -12.41
C LYS A 24 -2.64 3.37 -13.02
N PHE A 25 -2.59 4.50 -12.31
CA PHE A 25 -1.87 5.69 -12.76
C PHE A 25 -0.36 5.43 -12.86
N LEU A 26 0.26 4.84 -11.84
CA LEU A 26 1.69 4.53 -11.83
C LEU A 26 2.06 3.53 -12.93
N LYS A 27 1.18 2.57 -13.21
CA LYS A 27 1.36 1.68 -14.36
C LYS A 27 1.36 2.47 -15.68
N ALA A 28 0.35 3.32 -15.90
CA ALA A 28 0.28 4.15 -17.10
C ALA A 28 1.44 5.15 -17.22
N LEU A 29 1.97 5.65 -16.09
CA LEU A 29 3.09 6.59 -16.09
C LEU A 29 4.40 5.95 -16.58
N LYS A 30 4.55 4.63 -16.40
CA LYS A 30 5.68 3.82 -16.87
C LYS A 30 5.55 3.32 -18.30
N GLU A 31 4.39 3.51 -18.94
CA GLU A 31 4.14 3.06 -20.31
C GLU A 31 4.52 4.17 -21.31
N ASP A 32 5.10 3.77 -22.44
CA ASP A 32 5.25 4.64 -23.61
C ASP A 32 3.87 5.10 -24.09
N GLY A 33 3.79 6.37 -24.47
CA GLY A 33 2.62 7.02 -25.03
C GLY A 33 2.41 6.68 -26.51
N ALA A 34 2.04 7.68 -27.30
CA ALA A 34 1.67 7.48 -28.70
C ALA A 34 2.83 7.03 -29.62
N SER A 35 4.07 7.18 -29.16
CA SER A 35 5.29 6.84 -29.90
C SER A 35 6.30 6.17 -28.95
N PRO A 36 7.13 5.23 -29.43
CA PRO A 36 8.20 4.65 -28.62
C PRO A 36 9.12 5.72 -28.04
N GLY A 37 9.38 5.64 -26.73
CA GLY A 37 10.21 6.62 -26.00
C GLY A 37 9.55 7.99 -25.81
N ALA A 38 8.24 8.13 -26.00
CA ALA A 38 7.48 9.30 -25.58
C ALA A 38 6.69 8.95 -24.31
N PRO A 39 6.65 9.79 -23.26
CA PRO A 39 5.88 9.49 -22.05
C PRO A 39 4.36 9.50 -22.32
N SER A 40 3.61 8.64 -21.62
CA SER A 40 2.12 8.61 -21.68
C SER A 40 1.46 9.93 -21.27
N PHE A 41 2.12 10.69 -20.41
CA PHE A 41 1.68 12.01 -19.93
C PHE A 41 2.78 13.05 -20.16
N PRO A 42 2.95 13.58 -21.38
CA PRO A 42 4.06 14.48 -21.69
C PRO A 42 3.99 15.82 -20.96
N ALA A 43 2.80 16.39 -20.76
CA ALA A 43 2.64 17.68 -20.09
C ALA A 43 2.63 17.60 -18.55
N LEU A 44 2.57 16.41 -17.96
CA LEU A 44 2.43 16.28 -16.50
C LEU A 44 3.63 16.91 -15.78
N ARG A 45 3.40 17.61 -14.68
CA ARG A 45 4.46 18.23 -13.88
C ARG A 45 4.18 18.11 -12.39
N SER A 46 2.90 17.95 -12.02
CA SER A 46 2.47 18.00 -10.62
C SER A 46 1.65 16.76 -10.27
N VAL A 47 2.03 16.08 -9.19
CA VAL A 47 1.32 14.93 -8.63
C VAL A 47 0.97 15.22 -7.17
N GLU A 48 -0.30 15.05 -6.84
CA GLU A 48 -0.81 15.22 -5.49
C GLU A 48 -1.48 13.92 -5.02
N LEU A 49 -1.02 13.40 -3.89
CA LEU A 49 -1.54 12.20 -3.24
C LEU A 49 -2.16 12.59 -1.92
N GLN A 50 -3.44 12.25 -1.73
CA GLN A 50 -4.18 12.63 -0.54
C GLN A 50 -4.99 11.48 0.03
N ASP A 51 -4.91 11.27 1.34
CA ASP A 51 -5.67 10.23 2.05
C ASP A 51 -5.46 8.81 1.45
N ILE A 52 -4.32 8.55 0.80
CA ILE A 52 -4.00 7.24 0.19
C ILE A 52 -3.47 6.31 1.26
N ASP A 53 -3.97 5.07 1.31
CA ASP A 53 -3.33 4.00 2.05
C ASP A 53 -2.30 3.28 1.17
N PHE A 54 -1.02 3.37 1.53
CA PHE A 54 0.05 2.69 0.80
C PHE A 54 0.09 1.18 1.06
N ASP A 55 -0.64 0.70 2.07
CA ASP A 55 -0.84 -0.72 2.37
C ASP A 55 -2.34 -1.00 2.56
N GLU A 56 -3.15 -0.63 1.55
CA GLU A 56 -4.61 -0.83 1.57
C GLU A 56 -4.99 -2.29 1.78
N GLU A 57 -4.23 -3.22 1.18
CA GLU A 57 -4.44 -4.67 1.31
C GLU A 57 -3.98 -5.24 2.66
N ARG A 58 -3.31 -4.44 3.52
CA ARG A 58 -2.78 -4.88 4.82
C ARG A 58 -1.90 -6.12 4.66
N THR A 59 -0.90 -6.03 3.80
CA THR A 59 0.07 -7.13 3.55
C THR A 59 1.51 -6.70 3.84
N GLY A 60 1.72 -5.50 4.39
CA GLY A 60 3.04 -4.90 4.52
C GLY A 60 3.56 -4.35 3.19
N GLY A 61 2.66 -4.05 2.24
CA GLY A 61 2.99 -3.64 0.87
C GLY A 61 3.38 -2.16 0.71
N ALA A 62 3.48 -1.41 1.80
CA ALA A 62 3.78 0.03 1.76
C ALA A 62 5.11 0.33 1.05
N ASP A 63 6.18 -0.40 1.40
CA ASP A 63 7.51 -0.25 0.79
C ASP A 63 7.45 -0.49 -0.73
N ASP A 64 6.69 -1.51 -1.15
CA ASP A 64 6.54 -1.86 -2.56
C ASP A 64 5.73 -0.82 -3.34
N ALA A 65 4.69 -0.26 -2.72
CA ALA A 65 3.91 0.82 -3.30
C ALA A 65 4.75 2.10 -3.47
N VAL A 66 5.56 2.46 -2.48
CA VAL A 66 6.48 3.61 -2.55
C VAL A 66 7.58 3.37 -3.58
N ARG A 67 8.17 2.16 -3.62
CA ARG A 67 9.15 1.80 -4.65
C ARG A 67 8.55 1.90 -6.06
N THR A 68 7.32 1.46 -6.23
CA THR A 68 6.60 1.56 -7.51
C THR A 68 6.38 3.02 -7.92
N LEU A 69 6.05 3.90 -6.96
CA LEU A 69 5.94 5.35 -7.17
C LEU A 69 7.28 5.93 -7.63
N ILE A 70 8.37 5.64 -6.92
CA ILE A 70 9.72 6.10 -7.24
C ILE A 70 10.12 5.68 -8.66
N THR A 71 10.01 4.38 -8.97
CA THR A 71 10.35 3.87 -10.31
C THR A 71 9.54 4.53 -11.41
N ALA A 72 8.27 4.88 -11.15
CA ALA A 72 7.45 5.58 -12.13
C ALA A 72 7.91 7.03 -12.36
N PHE A 73 8.42 7.70 -11.33
CA PHE A 73 9.00 9.05 -11.45
C PHE A 73 10.37 9.02 -12.11
N GLU A 74 11.26 8.10 -11.72
CA GLU A 74 12.59 7.91 -12.32
C GLU A 74 12.51 7.60 -13.82
N HIS A 75 11.56 6.75 -14.23
CA HIS A 75 11.33 6.46 -15.65
C HIS A 75 11.04 7.74 -16.45
N ARG A 76 10.38 8.70 -15.81
CA ARG A 76 9.99 9.97 -16.41
C ARG A 76 11.09 11.02 -16.39
N GLU A 77 11.97 10.98 -15.39
CA GLU A 77 13.12 11.88 -15.21
C GLU A 77 13.96 12.01 -16.49
N ALA A 78 14.10 10.91 -17.24
CA ALA A 78 14.87 10.88 -18.49
C ALA A 78 14.24 11.67 -19.65
N TYR A 79 12.94 11.98 -19.58
CA TYR A 79 12.19 12.63 -20.65
C TYR A 79 11.65 13.99 -20.20
N GLU A 80 10.81 13.97 -19.17
CA GLU A 80 10.14 15.13 -18.63
C GLU A 80 9.89 14.96 -17.12
N PRO A 81 10.74 15.52 -16.25
CA PRO A 81 10.68 15.28 -14.82
C PRO A 81 9.39 15.83 -14.20
N ILE A 82 9.01 15.22 -13.07
CA ILE A 82 7.97 15.74 -12.19
C ILE A 82 8.57 16.90 -11.39
N GLU A 83 7.94 18.07 -11.46
CA GLU A 83 8.41 19.29 -10.83
C GLU A 83 7.77 19.53 -9.46
N GLN A 84 6.62 18.92 -9.19
CA GLN A 84 5.91 19.07 -7.93
C GLN A 84 5.32 17.76 -7.44
N VAL A 85 5.59 17.44 -6.17
CA VAL A 85 4.98 16.29 -5.49
C VAL A 85 4.43 16.75 -4.15
N VAL A 86 3.15 16.46 -3.92
CA VAL A 86 2.46 16.75 -2.66
C VAL A 86 1.91 15.46 -2.10
N VAL A 87 2.25 15.13 -0.86
CA VAL A 87 1.75 13.97 -0.12
C VAL A 87 1.08 14.48 1.16
N THR A 88 -0.18 14.13 1.38
CA THR A 88 -0.96 14.67 2.51
C THR A 88 -1.90 13.60 3.08
N ARG A 89 -1.81 13.36 4.39
CA ARG A 89 -2.64 12.44 5.18
C ARG A 89 -2.64 11.02 4.61
N CYS A 90 -1.53 10.61 4.01
CA CYS A 90 -1.39 9.25 3.50
C CYS A 90 -1.10 8.29 4.66
N ILE A 91 -1.72 7.12 4.61
CA ILE A 91 -1.62 6.06 5.60
C ILE A 91 -0.49 5.11 5.16
N ASN A 92 0.24 4.54 6.12
CA ASN A 92 1.41 3.70 5.90
C ASN A 92 2.50 4.38 5.07
N PHE A 93 2.62 5.70 5.22
CA PHE A 93 3.66 6.51 4.61
C PHE A 93 4.52 7.13 5.70
N SER A 94 5.76 6.65 5.84
CA SER A 94 6.69 7.04 6.90
C SER A 94 7.73 8.06 6.43
N TRP A 95 8.49 8.60 7.37
CA TRP A 95 9.65 9.44 7.09
C TRP A 95 10.67 8.75 6.19
N ALA A 96 10.91 7.45 6.38
CA ALA A 96 11.80 6.68 5.52
C ALA A 96 11.28 6.64 4.07
N HIS A 97 9.96 6.53 3.88
CA HIS A 97 9.34 6.58 2.55
C HIS A 97 9.49 7.96 1.92
N TRP A 98 9.27 9.01 2.70
CA TRP A 98 9.47 10.38 2.27
C TRP A 98 10.91 10.66 1.85
N GLU A 99 11.88 10.28 2.68
CA GLU A 99 13.31 10.46 2.42
C GLU A 99 13.70 9.75 1.12
N ASN A 100 13.32 8.48 0.95
CA ASN A 100 13.56 7.72 -0.26
C ASN A 100 12.94 8.38 -1.50
N LEU A 101 11.69 8.82 -1.42
CA LEU A 101 11.01 9.51 -2.52
C LEU A 101 11.71 10.82 -2.87
N SER A 102 12.09 11.61 -1.87
CA SER A 102 12.75 12.91 -2.06
C SER A 102 14.14 12.78 -2.68
N ASN A 103 14.89 11.75 -2.31
CA ASN A 103 16.21 11.48 -2.88
C ASN A 103 16.16 10.96 -4.32
N SER A 104 15.02 10.41 -4.75
CA SER A 104 14.84 9.87 -6.10
C SER A 104 14.50 10.92 -7.17
N LEU A 105 14.06 12.12 -6.75
CA LEU A 105 13.64 13.19 -7.64
C LEU A 105 14.73 14.24 -7.80
N SER A 106 14.66 15.01 -8.90
CA SER A 106 15.52 16.17 -9.11
C SER A 106 15.56 17.10 -7.90
N GLU A 107 16.72 17.64 -7.54
CA GLU A 107 16.87 18.69 -6.50
C GLU A 107 16.00 19.94 -6.77
N LYS A 108 15.54 20.12 -8.00
CA LYS A 108 14.64 21.22 -8.40
C LYS A 108 13.16 20.91 -8.17
N ALA A 109 12.79 19.66 -7.87
CA ALA A 109 11.42 19.28 -7.61
C ALA A 109 10.93 19.93 -6.30
N ASN A 110 9.81 20.63 -6.37
CA ASN A 110 9.15 21.20 -5.20
C ASN A 110 8.31 20.12 -4.52
N MET A 111 8.76 19.68 -3.36
CA MET A 111 8.15 18.57 -2.64
C MET A 111 7.53 19.02 -1.32
N HIS A 112 6.32 18.58 -1.04
CA HIS A 112 5.64 18.78 0.24
C HIS A 112 5.11 17.48 0.82
N TRP A 113 5.39 17.25 2.10
CA TRP A 113 4.73 16.26 2.93
C TRP A 113 4.29 16.92 4.24
N ASP A 114 3.09 16.59 4.69
CA ASP A 114 2.50 17.11 5.93
C ASP A 114 3.10 16.50 7.21
N LYS A 115 3.98 15.50 7.07
CA LYS A 115 4.69 14.83 8.17
C LYS A 115 3.77 14.09 9.14
N GLU A 116 2.57 13.76 8.69
CA GLU A 116 1.65 12.90 9.43
C GLU A 116 1.97 11.44 9.08
N GLU A 117 2.41 10.67 10.07
CA GLU A 117 2.57 9.22 9.97
C GLU A 117 1.34 8.54 10.62
N ASP A 118 0.40 8.08 9.80
CA ASP A 118 -0.68 7.18 10.22
C ASP A 118 -0.29 5.75 9.80
N MET A 119 0.39 5.03 10.68
CA MET A 119 0.77 3.63 10.44
C MET A 119 -0.33 2.72 10.98
N ARG A 120 -0.92 1.91 10.09
CA ARG A 120 -1.98 0.97 10.45
C ARG A 120 -1.44 -0.44 10.34
N GLU A 121 -1.54 -1.16 11.44
CA GLU A 121 -1.11 -2.55 11.51
C GLU A 121 -1.93 -3.41 10.55
N LEU A 122 -1.34 -4.55 10.17
CA LEU A 122 -2.07 -5.62 9.50
C LEU A 122 -3.33 -5.87 10.32
N SER A 123 -4.50 -6.00 9.67
CA SER A 123 -5.65 -6.48 10.41
C SER A 123 -5.27 -7.85 10.97
N GLU A 124 -5.02 -7.92 12.28
CA GLU A 124 -5.13 -9.18 13.01
C GLU A 124 -6.54 -9.64 12.73
N HIS A 125 -6.67 -10.47 11.71
CA HIS A 125 -7.92 -11.10 11.38
C HIS A 125 -8.23 -11.92 12.61
N ASP A 126 -9.25 -11.47 13.36
CA ASP A 126 -9.84 -12.10 14.53
C ASP A 126 -9.41 -13.57 14.62
N GLU A 127 -8.36 -13.84 15.39
CA GLU A 127 -8.33 -15.12 16.10
C GLU A 127 -9.54 -15.01 17.02
N GLU A 128 -10.69 -15.43 16.51
CA GLU A 128 -11.81 -15.85 17.34
C GLU A 128 -11.14 -16.57 18.51
N GLU A 129 -11.37 -16.06 19.72
CA GLU A 129 -11.25 -16.87 20.91
C GLU A 129 -12.23 -18.03 20.70
N GLY A 130 -11.78 -19.04 19.95
CA GLY A 130 -12.22 -20.40 20.08
C GLY A 130 -11.89 -20.73 21.51
N LEU A 131 -12.87 -20.48 22.38
CA LEU A 131 -13.14 -21.28 23.54
C LEU A 131 -12.80 -22.71 23.13
N SER A 132 -11.58 -23.15 23.44
CA SER A 132 -11.25 -24.55 23.51
C SER A 132 -12.03 -25.05 24.72
N ASP A 133 -13.32 -25.27 24.46
CA ASP A 133 -14.10 -26.34 25.03
C ASP A 133 -13.29 -27.61 24.80
N SER A 134 -12.32 -27.84 25.69
CA SER A 134 -11.76 -29.16 25.87
C SER A 134 -12.91 -29.98 26.44
N GLY A 135 -13.62 -30.62 25.51
CA GLY A 135 -14.80 -31.43 25.72
C GLY A 135 -14.63 -32.33 26.94
N LEU A 136 -15.18 -31.86 28.06
CA LEU A 136 -15.58 -32.71 29.18
C LEU A 136 -16.92 -33.29 28.76
N ASP A 137 -16.83 -34.34 27.94
CA ASP A 137 -17.94 -35.23 27.66
C ASP A 137 -18.54 -35.65 29.00
N TRP A 138 -19.81 -35.31 29.14
CA TRP A 138 -20.68 -35.66 30.23
C TRP A 138 -20.64 -37.17 30.48
N LEU A 139 -19.89 -37.60 31.50
CA LEU A 139 -20.04 -38.93 32.06
C LEU A 139 -21.45 -39.06 32.66
N PRO A 140 -22.21 -40.12 32.36
CA PRO A 140 -23.50 -40.35 32.99
C PRO A 140 -23.32 -40.65 34.49
N PRO A 141 -24.30 -40.28 35.34
CA PRO A 141 -24.21 -40.50 36.78
C PRO A 141 -24.26 -41.99 37.08
N GLY A 142 -23.15 -42.56 37.55
CA GLY A 142 -23.09 -43.97 37.97
C GLY A 142 -21.76 -44.70 37.83
N ALA A 143 -20.70 -44.06 37.32
CA ALA A 143 -19.38 -44.70 37.26
C ALA A 143 -18.72 -44.72 38.66
N HIS A 144 -18.95 -45.80 39.40
CA HIS A 144 -18.14 -46.20 40.54
C HIS A 144 -16.74 -46.58 40.04
N TYR A 145 -15.70 -45.94 40.57
CA TYR A 145 -14.34 -46.45 40.48
C TYR A 145 -14.19 -47.55 41.52
N ASP A 146 -14.17 -48.81 41.08
CA ASP A 146 -13.59 -49.87 41.88
C ASP A 146 -12.07 -49.69 41.85
N SER A 147 -11.55 -49.35 43.02
CA SER A 147 -10.14 -49.36 43.35
C SER A 147 -9.76 -50.80 43.65
N ASP A 148 -9.08 -51.46 42.72
CA ASP A 148 -8.38 -52.73 42.99
C ASP A 148 -6.93 -52.63 42.46
N ASP A 149 -6.06 -52.29 43.39
CA ASP A 149 -4.91 -53.11 43.81
C ASP A 149 -4.34 -54.15 42.81
N ASP A 150 -3.05 -53.93 42.51
CA ASP A 150 -1.94 -54.88 42.75
C ASP A 150 -1.42 -55.84 41.65
N TYR A 151 -0.09 -56.00 41.72
CA TYR A 151 0.83 -57.03 41.18
C TYR A 151 1.29 -57.10 39.70
N CYS A 152 2.59 -56.79 39.57
CA CYS A 152 3.70 -57.52 38.92
C CYS A 152 3.48 -58.39 37.66
N TYR A 153 4.35 -58.19 36.66
CA TYR A 153 5.36 -59.18 36.23
C TYR A 153 6.60 -58.49 35.66
#